data_AF-A0A7W4NMM6-F1
#
_entry.id   AF-A0A7W4NMM6-F1
#
_cell.length_a   1.000
_cell.length_b   1.000
_cell.length_c   1.000
_cell.angle_alpha   90.00
_cell.angle_beta   90.00
_cell.angle_gamma   90.00
#
_symmetry.space_group_name_H-M   'P 1'
#
loop_
_entity.id
_entity.type
_entity.pdbx_description
1 polymer ?
#
loop_
_entity_poly.entity_id
_entity_poly.type
_entity_poly.pdbx_seq_one_letter_code
_entity_poly.pdbx_strand_id
1 'polypeptide(L)'
;MERNAVSPTLHHPNDVSQSDSYPILPHAGNVPNPIAVPPRDLHAEPGTRAPHVGLRWDGVRLSSLDLFGDGLVLLAEADAADWCREADASCHQHGIPISWHVVGRDVDDLDAVFPAAYGISASGVALVRADGFVLWKAVRTTTFSEAELLTVLVNAQEVSAPVA
;
A
#
# COMPACT_ATOMS: atom_id res chain seq x y z
N MET A 1 -36.44 44.45 23.03
CA MET A 1 -36.23 44.54 24.48
C MET A 1 -36.15 43.13 25.03
N GLU A 2 -35.08 42.89 25.78
CA GLU A 2 -34.68 41.62 26.38
C GLU A 2 -35.63 41.08 27.47
N ARG A 3 -35.40 39.78 27.75
CA ARG A 3 -35.64 39.01 29.00
C ARG A 3 -37.07 38.48 29.25
N ASN A 4 -37.21 37.15 29.15
CA ASN A 4 -37.41 36.38 30.38
C ASN A 4 -36.78 34.99 30.28
N ALA A 5 -36.07 34.62 31.34
CA ALA A 5 -35.30 33.39 31.48
C ALA A 5 -36.22 32.22 31.84
N VAL A 6 -35.98 31.07 31.23
CA VAL A 6 -36.33 29.77 31.81
C VAL A 6 -35.07 28.91 31.71
N SER A 7 -34.43 28.70 32.85
CA SER A 7 -33.39 27.69 33.00
C SER A 7 -34.04 26.31 32.85
N PRO A 8 -33.63 25.45 31.91
CA PRO A 8 -33.97 24.04 31.95
C PRO A 8 -32.91 23.31 32.78
N THR A 9 -33.41 22.69 33.83
CA THR A 9 -32.77 21.73 34.72
C THR A 9 -31.82 20.76 34.01
N LEU A 10 -30.64 20.57 34.59
CA LEU A 10 -29.66 19.53 34.24
C LEU A 10 -30.33 18.14 34.15
N HIS A 11 -30.30 17.53 32.97
CA HIS A 11 -30.32 16.08 32.84
C HIS A 11 -28.97 15.65 32.26
N HIS A 12 -28.20 14.90 33.04
CA HIS A 12 -26.91 14.37 32.63
C HIS A 12 -27.08 13.32 31.53
N PRO A 13 -26.04 13.14 30.69
CA PRO A 13 -26.11 12.47 29.40
C PRO A 13 -25.96 10.96 29.60
N ASN A 14 -26.76 10.17 28.88
CA ASN A 14 -26.29 8.89 28.42
C ASN A 14 -27.08 8.43 27.21
N ASP A 15 -26.36 7.68 26.37
CA ASP A 15 -26.84 6.86 25.28
C ASP A 15 -26.91 7.50 23.88
N VAL A 16 -25.73 7.70 23.28
CA VAL A 16 -25.55 7.42 21.85
C VAL A 16 -24.50 6.30 21.77
N SER A 17 -24.94 5.05 21.87
CA SER A 17 -24.16 3.89 21.47
C SER A 17 -24.87 3.22 20.29
N GLN A 18 -24.82 3.85 19.12
CA GLN A 18 -25.15 3.16 17.87
C GLN A 18 -23.89 2.39 17.45
N SER A 19 -23.74 1.19 18.01
CA SER A 19 -22.80 0.20 17.51
C SER A 19 -23.33 -0.33 16.19
N ASP A 20 -22.82 0.18 15.06
CA ASP A 20 -22.96 -0.49 13.77
C ASP A 20 -22.25 -1.84 13.84
N SER A 21 -23.01 -2.85 14.26
CA SER A 21 -22.58 -4.23 14.29
C SER A 21 -22.63 -4.75 12.87
N TYR A 22 -21.46 -4.86 12.23
CA TYR A 22 -21.37 -5.61 10.98
C TYR A 22 -21.86 -7.05 11.24
N PRO A 23 -22.73 -7.62 10.38
CA PRO A 23 -23.17 -8.99 10.55
C PRO A 23 -21.97 -9.92 10.38
N ILE A 24 -21.54 -10.57 11.46
CA ILE A 24 -20.65 -11.72 11.40
C ILE A 24 -21.43 -12.80 10.63
N LEU A 25 -21.01 -13.15 9.42
CA LEU A 25 -21.66 -14.21 8.67
C LEU A 25 -21.60 -15.52 9.48
N PRO A 26 -22.71 -16.28 9.58
CA PRO A 26 -22.69 -17.58 10.24
C PRO A 26 -21.65 -18.46 9.53
N HIS A 27 -20.84 -19.17 10.33
CA HIS A 27 -19.83 -20.06 9.79
C HIS A 27 -20.50 -21.05 8.86
N ALA A 28 -20.27 -20.93 7.55
CA ALA A 28 -20.69 -21.93 6.58
C ALA A 28 -20.05 -23.25 7.00
N GLY A 29 -20.87 -24.21 7.46
CA GLY A 29 -20.39 -25.46 8.04
C GLY A 29 -19.40 -26.16 7.11
N ASN A 30 -18.25 -26.55 7.65
CA ASN A 30 -17.19 -27.42 7.09
C ASN A 30 -17.02 -27.47 5.56
N VAL A 31 -17.24 -26.36 4.87
CA VAL A 31 -16.52 -26.10 3.62
C VAL A 31 -15.11 -25.77 4.08
N PRO A 32 -14.04 -26.43 3.56
CA PRO A 32 -12.71 -25.92 3.74
C PRO A 32 -12.72 -24.50 3.21
N ASN A 33 -12.75 -23.52 4.10
CA ASN A 33 -12.46 -22.15 3.72
C ASN A 33 -11.07 -22.25 3.07
N PRO A 34 -10.87 -21.86 1.79
CA PRO A 34 -9.52 -21.77 1.26
C PRO A 34 -8.74 -20.96 2.29
N ILE A 35 -7.78 -21.62 2.95
CA ILE A 35 -7.27 -21.24 4.28
C ILE A 35 -7.02 -19.75 4.28
N ALA A 36 -7.82 -18.99 5.04
CA ALA A 36 -7.63 -17.56 5.14
C ALA A 36 -6.22 -17.33 5.72
N VAL A 37 -5.30 -16.87 4.87
CA VAL A 37 -3.92 -16.61 5.28
C VAL A 37 -3.96 -15.34 6.13
N PRO A 38 -3.50 -15.38 7.39
CA PRO A 38 -3.42 -14.19 8.21
C PRO A 38 -2.57 -13.12 7.52
N PRO A 39 -2.92 -11.82 7.59
CA PRO A 39 -2.18 -10.77 6.89
C PRO A 39 -0.67 -10.70 7.22
N ARG A 40 -0.27 -11.15 8.42
CA ARG A 40 1.13 -11.24 8.85
C ARG A 40 1.93 -12.35 8.17
N ASP A 41 1.24 -13.31 7.57
CA ASP A 41 1.82 -14.45 6.85
C ASP A 41 1.78 -14.21 5.32
N LEU A 42 1.28 -13.04 4.89
CA LEU A 42 1.34 -12.58 3.51
C LEU A 42 2.66 -11.87 3.26
N HIS A 43 3.23 -12.11 2.09
CA HIS A 43 4.50 -11.54 1.67
C HIS A 43 4.34 -10.70 0.40
N ALA A 44 3.41 -9.75 0.44
CA ALA A 44 3.11 -8.86 -0.69
C ALA A 44 2.74 -9.64 -1.97
N GLU A 45 1.93 -10.68 -1.87
CA GLU A 45 1.37 -11.34 -3.05
C GLU A 45 0.50 -10.33 -3.83
N PRO A 46 0.52 -10.34 -5.18
CA PRO A 46 -0.35 -9.50 -5.97
C PRO A 46 -1.83 -9.64 -5.55
N GLY A 47 -2.52 -8.51 -5.35
CA GLY A 47 -3.89 -8.44 -4.86
C GLY A 47 -4.04 -8.45 -3.33
N THR A 48 -2.95 -8.53 -2.57
CA THR A 48 -2.96 -8.40 -1.10
C THR A 48 -2.61 -6.99 -0.65
N ARG A 49 -2.86 -6.67 0.63
CA ARG A 49 -2.41 -5.41 1.23
C ARG A 49 -0.89 -5.40 1.33
N ALA A 50 -0.28 -4.26 1.02
CA ALA A 50 1.14 -4.05 1.23
C ALA A 50 1.49 -4.25 2.73
N PRO A 51 2.54 -5.03 3.04
CA PRO A 51 2.99 -5.22 4.41
C PRO A 51 3.39 -3.89 5.08
N HIS A 52 3.02 -3.75 6.35
CA HIS A 52 3.49 -2.64 7.17
C HIS A 52 4.94 -2.85 7.55
N VAL A 53 5.80 -1.88 7.20
CA VAL A 53 7.21 -1.83 7.60
C VAL A 53 7.51 -0.47 8.21
N GLY A 54 8.28 -0.45 9.30
CA GLY A 54 8.74 0.79 9.91
C GLY A 54 9.92 1.35 9.11
N LEU A 55 9.75 2.54 8.54
CA LEU A 55 10.76 3.21 7.74
C LEU A 55 11.21 4.52 8.40
N ARG A 56 12.31 5.07 7.91
CA ARG A 56 12.78 6.41 8.24
C ARG A 56 13.17 7.17 6.98
N TRP A 57 12.59 8.35 6.79
CA TRP A 57 12.92 9.27 5.71
C TRP A 57 13.35 10.60 6.33
N ASP A 58 14.56 11.05 6.01
CA ASP A 58 15.11 12.34 6.45
C ASP A 58 15.04 12.52 7.98
N GLY A 59 15.37 11.45 8.70
CA GLY A 59 15.33 11.41 10.16
C GLY A 59 13.93 11.24 10.78
N VAL A 60 12.86 11.32 9.99
CA VAL A 60 11.47 11.15 10.45
C VAL A 60 11.04 9.70 10.29
N ARG A 61 10.47 9.11 11.36
CA ARG A 61 9.89 7.77 11.32
C ARG A 61 8.53 7.80 10.64
N LEU A 62 8.28 6.84 9.75
CA LEU A 62 7.01 6.66 9.06
C LEU A 62 6.72 5.17 8.84
N SER A 63 5.48 4.86 8.45
CA SER A 63 5.08 3.56 7.95
C SER A 63 5.35 3.46 6.45
N SER A 64 5.66 2.26 5.94
CA SER A 64 5.59 1.98 4.50
C SER A 64 4.23 2.33 3.91
N LEU A 65 3.16 2.24 4.72
CA LEU A 65 1.81 2.58 4.31
C LEU A 65 1.62 4.08 4.06
N ASP A 66 2.41 4.94 4.70
CA ASP A 66 2.36 6.40 4.53
C ASP A 66 2.96 6.85 3.19
N LEU A 67 3.67 5.96 2.48
CA LEU A 67 4.17 6.21 1.13
C LEU A 67 3.08 6.10 0.07
N PHE A 68 1.93 5.48 0.38
CA PHE A 68 0.84 5.26 -0.55
C PHE A 68 -0.27 6.30 -0.38
N GLY A 69 -1.02 6.58 -1.44
CA GLY A 69 -2.20 7.44 -1.40
C GLY A 69 -2.36 8.35 -2.61
N ASP A 70 -1.24 8.82 -3.17
CA ASP A 70 -1.26 9.79 -4.27
C ASP A 70 -1.20 9.14 -5.66
N GLY A 71 -0.66 7.92 -5.77
CA GLY A 71 -0.48 7.24 -7.04
C GLY A 71 0.17 5.87 -6.92
N LEU A 72 0.72 5.37 -8.04
CA LEU A 72 1.52 4.16 -8.07
C LEU A 72 2.85 4.39 -7.37
N VAL A 73 3.25 3.45 -6.53
CA VAL A 73 4.49 3.51 -5.75
C VAL A 73 5.30 2.25 -5.97
N LEU A 74 6.53 2.41 -6.41
CA LEU A 74 7.50 1.33 -6.57
C LEU A 74 8.47 1.31 -5.39
N LEU A 75 8.47 0.23 -4.64
CA LEU A 75 9.43 -0.01 -3.57
C LEU A 75 10.47 -1.03 -4.03
N ALA A 76 11.74 -0.75 -3.80
CA ALA A 76 12.83 -1.62 -4.22
C ALA A 76 13.89 -1.73 -3.14
N GLU A 77 14.60 -2.86 -3.15
CA GLU A 77 15.84 -2.99 -2.39
C GLU A 77 17.02 -2.32 -3.10
N ALA A 78 18.13 -2.12 -2.37
CA ALA A 78 19.27 -1.32 -2.81
C ALA A 78 19.86 -1.75 -4.17
N ASP A 79 19.95 -3.05 -4.46
CA ASP A 79 20.54 -3.56 -5.71
C ASP A 79 19.61 -3.42 -6.91
N ALA A 80 18.34 -3.05 -6.71
CA ALA A 80 17.36 -2.80 -7.77
C ALA A 80 17.20 -1.31 -8.11
N ALA A 81 18.06 -0.44 -7.59
CA ALA A 81 17.99 1.00 -7.82
C ALA A 81 17.97 1.42 -9.30
N ASP A 82 18.77 0.77 -10.15
CA ASP A 82 18.80 1.07 -11.59
C ASP A 82 17.49 0.65 -12.27
N TRP A 83 16.88 -0.43 -11.80
CA TRP A 83 15.57 -0.88 -12.29
C TRP A 83 14.49 0.18 -12.00
N CYS A 84 14.50 0.80 -10.82
CA CYS A 84 13.57 1.89 -10.50
C CYS A 84 13.72 3.09 -11.43
N ARG A 85 14.96 3.48 -11.75
CA ARG A 85 15.22 4.62 -12.63
C ARG A 85 14.72 4.36 -14.05
N GLU A 86 14.93 3.16 -14.57
CA GLU A 86 14.44 2.76 -15.89
C GLU A 86 12.91 2.66 -15.92
N ALA A 87 12.29 2.13 -14.85
CA ALA A 87 10.84 2.08 -14.70
C ALA A 87 10.20 3.47 -14.67
N ASP A 88 10.80 4.41 -13.92
CA ASP A 88 10.37 5.82 -13.88
C ASP A 88 10.46 6.48 -15.26
N ALA A 89 11.58 6.30 -15.97
CA ALA A 89 11.77 6.83 -17.30
C ALA A 89 10.73 6.30 -18.30
N SER A 90 10.46 5.00 -18.29
CA SER A 90 9.44 4.38 -19.14
C SER A 90 8.04 4.88 -18.78
N CYS A 91 7.64 4.87 -17.50
CA CYS A 91 6.34 5.38 -17.06
C CYS A 91 6.13 6.84 -17.48
N HIS A 92 7.15 7.69 -17.36
CA HIS A 92 7.09 9.07 -17.80
C HIS A 92 6.86 9.19 -19.31
N GLN A 93 7.51 8.37 -20.14
CA GLN A 93 7.28 8.36 -21.60
C GLN A 93 5.82 8.03 -21.97
N HIS A 94 5.13 7.24 -21.15
CA HIS A 94 3.73 6.86 -21.35
C HIS A 94 2.74 7.73 -20.55
N GLY A 95 3.21 8.77 -19.87
CA GLY A 95 2.37 9.68 -19.08
C GLY A 95 1.78 9.04 -17.81
N ILE A 96 2.42 8.01 -17.27
CA ILE A 96 1.98 7.27 -16.09
C ILE A 96 2.69 7.85 -14.85
N PRO A 97 1.98 8.48 -13.91
CA PRO A 97 2.60 9.00 -12.70
C PRO A 97 2.99 7.83 -11.77
N ILE A 98 4.29 7.73 -11.48
CA ILE A 98 4.84 6.75 -10.55
C ILE A 98 5.82 7.45 -9.60
N SER A 99 5.76 7.10 -8.32
CA SER A 99 6.80 7.43 -7.34
C SER A 99 7.60 6.18 -7.05
N TRP A 100 8.88 6.33 -6.70
CA TRP A 100 9.71 5.19 -6.36
C TRP A 100 10.63 5.50 -5.19
N HIS A 101 10.88 4.47 -4.37
CA HIS A 101 11.75 4.56 -3.20
C HIS A 101 12.64 3.32 -3.11
N VAL A 102 13.95 3.54 -3.00
CA VAL A 102 14.90 2.48 -2.70
C VAL A 102 15.09 2.37 -1.19
N VAL A 103 14.57 1.29 -0.62
CA VAL A 103 14.73 0.95 0.79
C VAL A 103 16.19 0.57 1.05
N GLY A 104 16.76 1.12 2.12
CA GLY A 104 18.18 1.06 2.46
C GLY A 104 19.04 2.13 1.78
N ARG A 105 18.46 3.01 0.94
CA ARG A 105 19.18 4.15 0.34
C ARG A 105 18.44 5.47 0.47
N ASP A 106 17.21 5.53 -0.01
CA ASP A 106 16.39 6.74 -0.01
C ASP A 106 15.54 6.81 1.27
N VAL A 107 15.10 5.65 1.75
CA VAL A 107 14.43 5.45 3.03
C VAL A 107 15.12 4.33 3.80
N ASP A 108 15.41 4.54 5.07
CA ASP A 108 16.01 3.49 5.90
C ASP A 108 14.93 2.53 6.40
N ASP A 109 15.20 1.23 6.31
CA ASP A 109 14.44 0.22 7.02
C ASP A 109 14.93 0.14 8.48
N LEU A 110 14.06 0.46 9.43
CA LEU A 110 14.43 0.55 10.84
C LEU A 110 14.77 -0.80 11.46
N ASP A 111 14.08 -1.85 11.01
CA ASP A 111 14.17 -3.20 11.60
C ASP A 111 14.81 -4.21 10.63
N ALA A 112 15.22 -3.77 9.43
CA ALA A 112 15.77 -4.61 8.36
C ALA A 112 14.85 -5.79 7.98
N VAL A 113 13.54 -5.55 7.96
CA VAL A 113 12.49 -6.55 7.70
C VAL A 113 11.83 -6.41 6.33
N PHE A 114 12.06 -5.33 5.59
CA PHE A 114 11.41 -5.05 4.31
C PHE A 114 11.54 -6.18 3.29
N PRO A 115 12.74 -6.74 2.99
CA PRO A 115 12.86 -7.85 2.05
C PRO A 115 12.03 -9.07 2.47
N ALA A 116 12.06 -9.41 3.76
CA ALA A 116 11.34 -10.55 4.30
C ALA A 116 9.82 -10.32 4.30
N ALA A 117 9.38 -9.12 4.69
CA ALA A 117 7.98 -8.73 4.71
C ALA A 117 7.37 -8.73 3.30
N TYR A 118 8.08 -8.22 2.30
CA TYR A 118 7.62 -8.20 0.91
C TYR A 118 7.94 -9.49 0.14
N GLY A 119 8.66 -10.43 0.76
CA GLY A 119 9.10 -11.68 0.13
C GLY A 119 9.91 -11.42 -1.14
N ILE A 120 10.88 -10.52 -1.06
CA ILE A 120 11.78 -10.12 -2.15
C ILE A 120 13.25 -10.27 -1.72
N SER A 121 14.16 -10.30 -2.70
CA SER A 121 15.60 -10.32 -2.46
C SER A 121 16.19 -8.90 -2.50
N ALA A 122 17.51 -8.78 -2.27
CA ALA A 122 18.24 -7.50 -2.36
C ALA A 122 18.14 -6.81 -3.74
N SER A 123 17.73 -7.52 -4.80
CA SER A 123 17.43 -6.93 -6.11
C SER A 123 15.95 -7.05 -6.48
N GLY A 124 15.07 -7.25 -5.52
CA GLY A 124 13.64 -7.34 -5.75
C GLY A 124 12.94 -6.00 -5.69
N VAL A 125 11.74 -5.98 -6.28
CA VAL A 125 10.89 -4.78 -6.40
C VAL A 125 9.43 -5.15 -6.17
N ALA A 126 8.66 -4.22 -5.62
CA ALA A 126 7.22 -4.33 -5.42
C ALA A 126 6.53 -3.05 -5.89
N LEU A 127 5.52 -3.20 -6.73
CA LEU A 127 4.68 -2.13 -7.23
C LEU A 127 3.37 -2.14 -6.44
N VAL A 128 3.03 -1.01 -5.84
CA VAL A 128 1.88 -0.83 -4.96
C VAL A 128 0.99 0.29 -5.50
N ARG A 129 -0.33 0.09 -5.41
CA ARG A 129 -1.34 1.06 -5.85
C ARG A 129 -1.54 2.14 -4.79
N ALA A 130 -2.18 3.23 -5.19
CA ALA A 130 -2.54 4.32 -4.28
C ALA A 130 -3.42 3.85 -3.10
N ASP A 131 -4.22 2.79 -3.29
CA ASP A 131 -5.05 2.20 -2.24
C ASP A 131 -4.29 1.27 -1.28
N GLY A 132 -2.98 1.09 -1.47
CA GLY A 132 -2.12 0.25 -0.63
C GLY A 132 -2.21 -1.25 -0.92
N PHE A 133 -2.77 -1.65 -2.06
CA PHE A 133 -2.72 -3.03 -2.54
C PHE A 133 -1.53 -3.26 -3.46
N VAL A 134 -0.89 -4.42 -3.31
CA VAL A 134 0.24 -4.82 -4.14
C VAL A 134 -0.30 -5.16 -5.52
N LEU A 135 0.19 -4.43 -6.52
CA LEU A 135 -0.17 -4.68 -7.90
C LEU A 135 0.65 -5.83 -8.47
N TRP A 136 1.96 -5.79 -8.22
CA TRP A 136 2.92 -6.73 -8.77
C TRP A 136 4.19 -6.72 -7.95
N LYS A 137 4.95 -7.82 -7.98
CA LYS A 137 6.31 -7.86 -7.45
C LYS A 137 7.20 -8.76 -8.29
N ALA A 138 8.49 -8.46 -8.29
CA ALA A 138 9.53 -9.37 -8.71
C ALA A 138 10.44 -9.68 -7.52
N VAL A 139 10.56 -10.96 -7.17
CA VAL A 139 11.44 -11.42 -6.07
C VAL A 139 12.89 -11.05 -6.35
N ARG A 140 13.30 -11.09 -7.61
CA ARG A 140 14.63 -10.73 -8.09
C ARG A 140 14.50 -10.10 -9.46
N THR A 141 15.16 -8.98 -9.66
CA THR A 141 15.34 -8.36 -10.97
C THR A 141 16.81 -8.44 -11.38
N THR A 142 17.07 -8.49 -12.68
CA THR A 142 18.42 -8.46 -13.26
C THR A 142 18.52 -7.38 -14.33
N THR A 143 17.58 -7.36 -15.27
CA THR A 143 17.50 -6.37 -16.35
C THR A 143 16.09 -5.81 -16.38
N PHE A 144 15.98 -4.50 -16.59
CA PHE A 144 14.69 -3.86 -16.79
C PHE A 144 14.05 -4.31 -18.10
N SER A 145 12.74 -4.58 -18.05
CA SER A 145 11.92 -4.93 -19.21
C SER A 145 10.71 -4.00 -19.25
N GLU A 146 10.77 -3.00 -20.13
CA GLU A 146 9.64 -2.08 -20.33
C GLU A 146 8.35 -2.83 -20.69
N ALA A 147 8.44 -3.82 -21.58
CA ALA A 147 7.28 -4.60 -22.02
C ALA A 147 6.61 -5.35 -20.85
N GLU A 148 7.38 -5.84 -19.89
CA GLU A 148 6.85 -6.51 -18.70
C GLU A 148 6.11 -5.52 -17.80
N LEU A 149 6.75 -4.38 -17.51
CA LEU A 149 6.15 -3.32 -16.68
C LEU A 149 4.84 -2.80 -17.29
N LEU A 150 4.83 -2.48 -18.59
CA LEU A 150 3.64 -1.99 -19.26
C LEU A 150 2.54 -3.05 -19.32
N THR A 151 2.88 -4.33 -19.50
CA THR A 151 1.90 -5.42 -19.45
C THR A 151 1.22 -5.48 -18.09
N VAL A 152 1.99 -5.36 -17.00
CA VAL A 152 1.45 -5.31 -15.64
C VAL A 152 0.51 -4.12 -15.47
N LEU A 153 0.93 -2.91 -15.87
CA LEU A 153 0.15 -1.68 -15.71
C LEU A 153 -1.14 -1.69 -16.54
N VAL A 154 -1.11 -2.24 -17.76
CA VAL A 154 -2.29 -2.38 -18.63
C VAL A 154 -3.27 -3.41 -18.07
N ASN A 155 -2.79 -4.56 -17.60
CA ASN A 155 -3.65 -5.59 -17.02
C ASN A 155 -4.32 -5.11 -15.72
N ALA A 156 -3.63 -4.23 -15.00
CA ALA A 156 -4.14 -3.56 -13.81
C ALA A 156 -5.22 -2.49 -14.10
N GLN A 157 -5.35 -2.08 -15.37
CA GLN A 157 -6.13 -0.90 -15.79
C GLN A 157 -5.64 0.42 -15.17
N GLU A 158 -4.35 0.49 -14.77
CA GLU A 158 -3.74 1.69 -14.17
C GLU A 158 -3.25 2.67 -15.23
N VAL A 159 -3.16 2.24 -16.50
CA VAL A 159 -2.94 3.13 -17.65
C VAL A 159 -4.28 3.69 -18.09
N SER A 160 -4.69 4.81 -17.51
CA SER A 160 -5.82 5.56 -18.07
C SER A 160 -5.35 6.25 -19.36
N ALA A 161 -6.07 6.05 -20.47
CA ALA A 161 -5.77 6.72 -21.72
C ALA A 161 -5.71 8.26 -21.50
N PRO A 162 -4.80 8.98 -22.19
CA PRO A 162 -4.73 10.43 -22.05
C PRO A 162 -6.10 11.04 -22.37
N VAL A 163 -6.67 11.76 -21.40
CA VAL A 163 -7.76 12.70 -21.67
C VAL A 163 -7.17 13.77 -22.58
N ALA A 164 -7.62 13.76 -23.84
CA ALA A 164 -7.27 14.73 -24.87
C ALA A 164 -7.75 16.14 -24.53
#